data_AF-A0A842T668-F1
#
_entry.id   AF-A0A842T668-F1
#
_cell.length_a   1.000
_cell.length_b   1.000
_cell.length_c   1.000
_cell.angle_alpha   90.00
_cell.angle_beta   90.00
_cell.angle_gamma   90.00
#
_symmetry.space_group_name_H-M   'P 1'
#
loop_
_entity.id
_entity.type
_entity.pdbx_description
1 polymer ?
#
loop_
_entity_poly.entity_id
_entity_poly.type
_entity_poly.pdbx_seq_one_letter_code
_entity_poly.pdbx_strand_id
1 'polypeptide(L)'
;MSDSRALLMKKLLAICPVCKKPIYGKDIDVNNIDISKVNHWPVKYTHCHSYNGTPVHALTMYIDSNFSVRGKEVSEFLKIQRK
;
A
#
# COMPACT_ATOMS: atom_id res chain seq x y z
N MET A 1 3.16 20.10 -11.90
CA MET A 1 3.65 18.84 -11.32
C MET A 1 4.78 18.33 -12.21
N SER A 2 5.89 17.84 -11.67
CA SER A 2 6.95 17.24 -12.51
C SER A 2 6.47 15.91 -13.12
N ASP A 3 6.88 15.62 -14.36
CA ASP A 3 6.47 14.41 -15.08
C ASP A 3 6.78 13.11 -14.32
N SER A 4 7.86 13.11 -13.54
CA SER A 4 8.26 12.00 -12.67
C SER A 4 7.22 11.68 -11.58
N ARG A 5 6.52 12.68 -11.04
CA ARG A 5 5.46 12.46 -10.04
C ARG A 5 4.17 11.92 -10.65
N ALA A 6 3.84 12.33 -11.88
CA ALA A 6 2.70 11.77 -12.60
C ALA A 6 2.91 10.27 -12.92
N LEU A 7 4.14 9.88 -13.23
CA LEU A 7 4.54 8.47 -13.41
C LEU A 7 4.35 7.64 -12.14
N LEU A 8 4.74 8.17 -10.98
CA LEU A 8 4.59 7.47 -9.70
C LEU A 8 3.13 7.14 -9.37
N MET A 9 2.18 8.04 -9.68
CA MET A 9 0.76 7.79 -9.44
C MET A 9 0.19 6.64 -10.29
N LYS A 10 0.75 6.40 -11.48
CA LYS A 10 0.36 5.32 -12.40
C LYS A 10 1.17 4.05 -12.19
N LYS A 11 2.24 4.10 -11.40
CA LYS A 11 3.11 2.95 -11.12
C LYS A 11 2.33 1.89 -10.38
N LEU A 12 2.34 0.66 -10.90
CA LEU A 12 1.88 -0.52 -10.16
C LEU A 12 2.86 -0.80 -9.04
N LEU A 13 2.38 -0.77 -7.80
CA LEU A 13 3.20 -0.97 -6.61
C LEU A 13 3.15 -2.42 -6.14
N ALA A 14 1.95 -2.99 -6.07
CA ALA A 14 1.74 -4.36 -5.65
C ALA A 14 0.46 -4.93 -6.25
N ILE A 15 0.36 -6.24 -6.28
CA ILE A 15 -0.91 -6.95 -6.48
C ILE A 15 -1.22 -7.64 -5.17
N CYS A 16 -2.41 -7.36 -4.61
CA CYS A 16 -2.83 -7.97 -3.37
C CYS A 16 -2.92 -9.50 -3.54
N PRO A 17 -2.24 -10.30 -2.71
CA PRO A 17 -2.27 -11.76 -2.86
C PRO A 17 -3.63 -12.37 -2.48
N VAL A 18 -4.44 -11.67 -1.67
CA VAL A 18 -5.77 -12.13 -1.21
C VAL A 18 -6.82 -11.91 -2.29
N CYS A 19 -7.13 -10.65 -2.61
CA CYS A 19 -8.23 -10.30 -3.51
C CYS A 19 -7.81 -10.05 -4.96
N LYS A 20 -6.51 -10.11 -5.27
CA LYS A 20 -5.92 -9.81 -6.59
C LYS A 20 -6.09 -8.37 -7.06
N LYS A 21 -6.47 -7.44 -6.17
CA LYS A 21 -6.53 -6.01 -6.51
C LYS A 21 -5.13 -5.50 -6.90
N PRO A 22 -4.97 -4.89 -8.09
CA PRO A 22 -3.76 -4.14 -8.40
C PRO A 22 -3.77 -2.81 -7.60
N ILE A 23 -2.68 -2.53 -6.92
CA ILE A 23 -2.49 -1.34 -6.10
C ILE A 23 -1.47 -0.45 -6.80
N TYR A 24 -1.90 0.74 -7.18
CA TYR A 24 -1.10 1.75 -7.86
C TYR A 24 -0.71 2.87 -6.89
N GLY A 25 0.25 3.71 -7.28
CA GLY A 25 0.65 4.87 -6.48
C GLY A 25 -0.50 5.80 -6.13
N LYS A 26 -1.51 5.91 -6.99
CA LYS A 26 -2.75 6.66 -6.71
C LYS A 26 -3.61 6.07 -5.59
N ASP A 27 -3.56 4.77 -5.34
CA ASP A 27 -4.38 4.11 -4.31
C ASP A 27 -3.86 4.38 -2.89
N ILE A 28 -2.60 4.81 -2.77
CA ILE A 28 -1.93 5.13 -1.50
C ILE A 28 -1.46 6.58 -1.41
N ASP A 29 -1.83 7.38 -2.41
CA ASP A 29 -1.49 8.80 -2.53
C ASP A 29 0.02 9.08 -2.34
N VAL A 30 0.84 8.39 -3.13
CA VAL A 30 2.30 8.38 -2.97
C VAL A 30 2.94 9.78 -3.05
N ASN A 31 2.27 10.73 -3.70
CA ASN A 31 2.72 12.12 -3.82
C ASN A 31 2.61 12.92 -2.52
N ASN A 32 1.73 12.50 -1.61
CA ASN A 32 1.49 13.15 -0.33
C ASN A 32 2.28 12.50 0.82
N ILE A 33 3.18 11.56 0.51
CA ILE A 33 4.14 11.04 1.48
C ILE A 33 5.16 12.13 1.82
N ASP A 34 5.10 12.59 3.07
CA ASP A 34 6.06 13.54 3.63
C ASP A 34 7.38 12.83 3.97
N ILE A 35 8.32 12.88 3.02
CA ILE A 35 9.65 12.24 3.14
C ILE A 35 10.43 12.78 4.34
N SER A 36 10.17 14.02 4.78
CA SER A 36 10.86 14.61 5.95
C SER A 36 10.57 13.89 7.26
N LYS A 37 9.47 13.13 7.32
CA LYS A 37 9.06 12.33 8.48
C LYS A 37 9.58 10.89 8.43
N VAL A 38 10.32 10.52 7.38
CA VAL A 38 10.86 9.18 7.21
C VAL A 38 12.23 9.08 7.87
N ASN A 39 12.28 8.42 9.03
CA ASN A 39 13.52 8.23 9.79
C ASN A 39 14.43 7.13 9.20
N HIS A 40 13.85 6.11 8.58
CA HIS A 40 14.58 4.99 7.98
C HIS A 40 13.78 4.36 6.83
N TRP A 41 14.49 3.73 5.91
CA TRP A 41 13.93 2.98 4.79
C TRP A 41 14.24 1.47 4.94
N PRO A 42 13.38 0.57 4.43
CA PRO A 42 12.07 0.84 3.83
C PRO A 42 11.02 1.25 4.88
N VAL A 43 10.06 2.10 4.50
CA VAL A 43 8.93 2.46 5.35
C VAL A 43 7.82 1.43 5.27
N LYS A 44 7.16 1.18 6.40
CA LYS A 44 5.98 0.30 6.49
C LYS A 44 4.72 1.14 6.23
N TYR A 45 3.97 0.80 5.19
CA TYR A 45 2.67 1.43 4.87
C TYR A 45 1.57 0.38 4.75
N THR A 46 0.48 0.54 5.50
CA THR A 46 -0.64 -0.40 5.49
C THR A 46 -1.82 0.17 4.70
N HIS A 47 -2.21 -0.54 3.63
CA HIS A 47 -3.36 -0.22 2.80
C HIS A 47 -4.53 -1.17 3.09
N CYS A 48 -5.57 -0.65 3.73
CA CYS A 48 -6.82 -1.39 3.97
C CYS A 48 -7.73 -1.30 2.74
N HIS A 49 -8.21 -2.44 2.25
CA HIS A 49 -9.08 -2.46 1.07
C HIS A 49 -9.99 -3.69 1.05
N SER A 50 -11.04 -3.60 0.23
CA SER A 50 -11.85 -4.72 -0.23
C SER A 50 -11.91 -4.69 -1.76
N TYR A 51 -12.01 -5.86 -2.38
CA TYR A 51 -12.09 -5.99 -3.84
C TYR A 51 -12.68 -7.35 -4.22
N ASN A 52 -13.41 -7.41 -5.34
CA ASN A 52 -14.02 -8.63 -5.85
C ASN A 52 -14.77 -9.46 -4.79
N GLY A 53 -15.59 -8.80 -3.96
CA GLY A 53 -16.37 -9.47 -2.91
C GLY A 53 -15.55 -10.04 -1.74
N THR A 54 -14.22 -9.91 -1.75
CA THR A 54 -13.36 -10.29 -0.62
C THR A 54 -13.59 -9.31 0.54
N PRO A 55 -13.75 -9.81 1.79
CA PRO A 55 -13.83 -8.96 2.98
C PRO A 55 -12.67 -7.97 3.08
N VAL A 56 -12.90 -6.87 3.82
CA VAL A 56 -11.86 -5.89 4.10
C VAL A 56 -10.66 -6.60 4.73
N HIS A 57 -9.47 -6.33 4.24
CA HIS A 57 -8.19 -6.83 4.74
C HIS A 57 -7.11 -5.76 4.58
N ALA A 58 -6.02 -5.92 5.32
CA ALA A 58 -4.89 -5.01 5.27
C ALA A 58 -3.76 -5.64 4.46
N LEU A 59 -3.21 -4.87 3.52
CA LEU A 59 -1.95 -5.19 2.88
C LEU A 59 -0.91 -4.19 3.36
N THR A 60 0.08 -4.67 4.10
CA THR A 60 1.24 -3.88 4.45
C THR A 60 2.32 -4.03 3.39
N MET A 61 2.84 -2.89 2.93
CA MET A 61 3.91 -2.79 1.94
C MET A 61 5.13 -2.14 2.56
N TYR A 62 6.31 -2.66 2.24
CA TYR A 62 7.59 -2.07 2.61
C TYR A 62 8.11 -1.26 1.42
N ILE A 63 7.97 0.06 1.48
CA ILE A 63 8.26 0.99 0.39
C ILE A 63 9.66 1.57 0.59
N ASP A 64 10.52 1.56 -0.43
CA ASP A 64 11.85 2.15 -0.35
C ASP A 64 11.88 3.62 -0.80
N SER A 65 13.07 4.25 -0.75
CA SER A 65 13.28 5.64 -1.14
C SER A 65 13.01 5.93 -2.63
N ASN A 66 12.88 4.89 -3.46
CA ASN A 66 12.53 4.98 -4.87
C ASN A 66 11.03 4.69 -5.11
N PHE A 67 10.22 4.72 -4.04
CA PHE A 67 8.79 4.36 -4.05
C PHE A 67 8.53 3.00 -4.70
N SER A 68 9.40 2.04 -4.45
CA SER A 68 9.28 0.66 -4.91
C SER A 68 8.96 -0.25 -3.72
N VAL A 69 8.05 -1.18 -3.92
CA VAL A 69 7.68 -2.15 -2.88
C VAL A 69 8.72 -3.26 -2.83
N ARG A 70 9.39 -3.41 -1.69
CA ARG A 70 10.44 -4.42 -1.44
C ARG A 70 9.92 -5.66 -0.73
N GLY A 71 8.78 -5.56 -0.06
CA GLY A 71 8.12 -6.67 0.62
C GLY A 71 6.66 -6.37 0.86
N LYS A 72 5.88 -7.41 1.16
CA LYS A 72 4.46 -7.30 1.47
C LYS A 72 4.02 -8.32 2.50
N GLU A 73 3.11 -7.92 3.38
CA GLU A 73 2.49 -8.74 4.42
C GLU A 73 0.99 -8.54 4.38
N VAL A 74 0.24 -9.64 4.45
CA VAL A 74 -1.22 -9.58 4.59
C VAL A 74 -1.56 -9.63 6.07
N SER A 75 -2.55 -8.84 6.47
CA SER A 75 -3.16 -8.96 7.78
C SER A 75 -4.68 -9.12 7.62
N GLU A 76 -5.22 -10.09 8.33
CA GLU A 76 -6.65 -10.36 8.39
C GLU A 76 -7.25 -9.64 9.61
N PHE A 77 -8.47 -9.12 9.45
CA PHE A 77 -9.19 -8.55 10.57
C PHE A 77 -9.98 -9.64 11.29
N LEU A 78 -9.54 -10.01 12.48
CA LEU A 78 -10.29 -10.90 13.37
C LEU A 78 -11.23 -10.09 14.26
N LYS A 79 -12.54 -10.35 14.14
CA LYS A 79 -13.54 -9.78 15.06
C LYS A 79 -13.78 -10.76 16.20
N ILE A 80 -13.34 -10.41 17.41
CA ILE A 80 -13.68 -11.17 18.62
C ILE A 80 -15.04 -10.67 19.12
N GLN A 81 -16.07 -11.51 19.07
CA GLN A 81 -17.35 -11.25 19.72
C GLN A 81 -17.44 -12.06 21.02
N ARG A 82 -17.69 -11.39 22.15
CA ARG A 82 -18.10 -12.06 23.38
C ARG A 82 -19.56 -12.52 23.21
N LYS A 83 -19.84 -13.79 23.52
CA LYS A 83 -21.21 -14.30 23.66
C LYS A 83 -21.95 -13.58 24.78
#